data_AF-A0A0C2WEV9-F1
#
_entry.id   AF-A0A0C2WEV9-F1
#
_cell.length_a   1.000
_cell.length_b   1.000
_cell.length_c   1.000
_cell.angle_alpha   90.00
_cell.angle_beta   90.00
_cell.angle_gamma   90.00
#
_symmetry.space_group_name_H-M   'P 1'
#
loop_
_entity.id
_entity.type
_entity.pdbx_description
1 polymer ?
#
loop_
_entity_poly.entity_id
_entity_poly.type
_entity_poly.pdbx_seq_one_letter_code
_entity_poly.pdbx_strand_id
1 'polypeptide(L)'
;ITVVDLMHEFELGVWKSLFTHLIRVLYAETPGSTLVNELDSRFRMMPTFGNDTIQGFATNLSEIKRMGARDFEDILQCAIPAFESLLPEPHNSAVMLLLFKAAEWHAFAKLRMHTSATLAHLDSTTKSFCKLMRKFRDETSKSHQTVEIPREAQAQTRRAESSAMGIGSKPGSSHRQRRRLNLSTYKFHALGDYVDVIKSFGCTD
;
A
#
# COMPACT_ATOMS: atom_id res chain seq x y z
N ILE A 1 -3.14 11.83 -23.27
CA ILE A 1 -2.51 11.61 -21.96
C ILE A 1 -3.51 12.09 -20.92
N THR A 2 -4.00 11.21 -20.05
CA THR A 2 -4.76 11.62 -18.86
C THR A 2 -3.76 12.21 -17.86
N VAL A 3 -4.07 13.39 -17.31
CA VAL A 3 -3.21 14.02 -16.30
C VAL A 3 -3.24 13.15 -15.06
N VAL A 4 -2.07 12.68 -14.62
CA VAL A 4 -1.95 11.86 -13.41
C VAL A 4 -1.99 12.74 -12.17
N ASP A 5 -2.55 12.19 -11.10
CA ASP A 5 -2.66 12.84 -9.79
C ASP A 5 -1.97 11.93 -8.76
N LEU A 6 -0.90 12.44 -8.13
CA LEU A 6 -0.08 11.67 -7.19
C LEU A 6 -0.89 11.16 -5.99
N MET A 7 -1.76 12.01 -5.48
CA MET A 7 -2.62 11.74 -4.33
C MET A 7 -3.62 10.62 -4.62
N HIS A 8 -4.26 10.66 -5.79
CA HIS A 8 -5.31 9.71 -6.16
C HIS A 8 -4.76 8.40 -6.74
N GLU A 9 -3.75 8.48 -7.61
CA GLU A 9 -3.23 7.34 -8.35
C GLU A 9 -2.21 6.56 -7.52
N PHE A 10 -1.29 7.25 -6.84
CA PHE A 10 -0.27 6.59 -6.04
C PHE A 10 -0.70 6.43 -4.57
N GLU A 11 -0.89 7.50 -3.81
CA GLU A 11 -1.08 7.42 -2.35
C GLU A 11 -2.34 6.63 -1.97
N LEU A 12 -3.50 7.06 -2.48
CA LEU A 12 -4.78 6.37 -2.27
C LEU A 12 -4.99 5.14 -3.16
N GLY A 13 -4.15 4.98 -4.18
CA GLY A 13 -4.27 3.92 -5.17
C GLY A 13 -3.27 2.80 -4.95
N VAL A 14 -2.10 2.95 -5.54
CA VAL A 14 -1.03 1.94 -5.53
C VAL A 14 -0.52 1.66 -4.12
N TRP A 15 -0.17 2.71 -3.38
CA TRP A 15 0.42 2.57 -2.04
C TRP A 15 -0.57 1.98 -1.05
N LYS A 16 -1.78 2.53 -0.95
CA LYS A 16 -2.86 1.95 -0.14
C LYS A 16 -3.09 0.46 -0.43
N SER A 17 -3.11 0.07 -1.71
CA SER A 17 -3.28 -1.33 -2.11
C SER A 17 -2.11 -2.20 -1.65
N LEU A 18 -0.88 -1.71 -1.79
CA LEU A 18 0.32 -2.41 -1.33
C LEU A 18 0.33 -2.55 0.20
N PHE A 19 0.12 -1.47 0.94
CA PHE A 19 0.08 -1.45 2.40
C PHE A 19 -0.99 -2.40 2.96
N THR A 20 -2.19 -2.38 2.38
CA THR A 20 -3.26 -3.33 2.74
C THR A 20 -2.82 -4.77 2.50
N HIS A 21 -2.11 -5.05 1.41
CA HIS A 21 -1.60 -6.40 1.15
C HIS A 21 -0.50 -6.81 2.11
N LEU A 22 0.42 -5.91 2.50
CA LEU A 22 1.43 -6.17 3.52
C LEU A 22 0.79 -6.60 4.85
N ILE A 23 -0.27 -5.91 5.29
CA ILE A 23 -1.02 -6.31 6.49
C ILE A 23 -1.61 -7.73 6.34
N ARG A 24 -2.16 -8.06 5.16
CA ARG A 24 -2.66 -9.43 4.89
C ARG A 24 -1.54 -10.48 4.97
N VAL A 25 -0.31 -10.14 4.57
CA VAL A 25 0.85 -11.03 4.72
C VAL A 25 1.17 -11.26 6.18
N LEU A 26 1.20 -10.21 7.00
CA LEU A 26 1.44 -10.34 8.44
C LEU A 26 0.41 -11.24 9.13
N TYR A 27 -0.87 -11.12 8.75
CA TYR A 27 -1.92 -12.02 9.23
C TYR A 27 -1.76 -13.47 8.76
N ALA A 28 -1.18 -13.69 7.58
CA ALA A 28 -0.94 -15.03 7.04
C ALA A 28 0.30 -15.69 7.63
N GLU A 29 1.29 -14.91 8.07
CA GLU A 29 2.55 -15.39 8.64
C GLU A 29 2.39 -15.92 10.06
N THR A 30 1.68 -15.19 10.93
CA THR A 30 1.54 -15.58 12.35
C THR A 30 0.07 -15.60 12.81
N PRO A 31 -0.43 -16.75 13.29
CA PRO A 31 -1.72 -16.83 13.94
C PRO A 31 -1.79 -15.90 15.17
N GLY A 32 -2.89 -15.19 15.38
CA GLY A 32 -3.11 -14.39 16.59
C GLY A 32 -2.80 -12.89 16.48
N SER A 33 -2.54 -12.36 15.27
CA SER A 33 -2.34 -10.92 15.02
C SER A 33 -1.08 -10.32 15.68
N THR A 34 -0.15 -11.13 16.19
CA THR A 34 1.05 -10.67 16.91
C THR A 34 1.89 -9.70 16.08
N LEU A 35 2.20 -10.05 14.83
CA LEU A 35 2.99 -9.18 13.95
C LEU A 35 2.27 -7.90 13.56
N VAL A 36 0.94 -7.94 13.48
CA VAL A 36 0.12 -6.76 13.17
C VAL A 36 0.08 -5.82 14.37
N ASN A 37 -0.06 -6.35 15.58
CA ASN A 37 0.01 -5.56 16.82
C ASN A 37 1.39 -4.93 17.01
N GLU A 38 2.45 -5.67 16.66
CA GLU A 38 3.82 -5.16 16.66
C GLU A 38 4.00 -4.02 15.65
N LEU A 39 3.47 -4.16 14.42
CA LEU A 39 3.45 -3.08 13.44
C LEU A 39 2.75 -1.83 13.99
N ASP A 40 1.55 -1.98 14.55
CA ASP A 40 0.78 -0.88 15.14
C ASP A 40 1.53 -0.23 16.32
N SER A 41 2.23 -1.03 17.14
CA SER A 41 3.09 -0.54 18.22
C SER A 41 4.24 0.30 17.69
N ARG A 42 4.94 -0.16 16.66
CA ARG A 42 6.08 0.54 16.06
C ARG A 42 5.68 1.87 15.46
N PHE A 43 4.58 1.93 14.72
CA PHE A 43 4.07 3.19 14.21
C PHE A 43 3.66 4.15 15.33
N ARG A 44 3.06 3.65 16.42
CA ARG A 44 2.71 4.48 17.58
C ARG A 44 3.94 5.09 18.26
N MET A 45 5.07 4.39 18.24
CA MET A 45 6.33 4.86 18.80
C MET A 45 7.07 5.84 17.87
N MET A 46 6.62 6.02 16.62
CA MET A 46 7.28 6.96 15.71
C MET A 46 7.14 8.38 16.26
N PRO A 47 8.25 9.12 16.40
CA PRO A 47 8.18 10.50 16.85
C PRO A 47 7.50 11.34 15.77
N THR A 48 6.71 12.31 16.20
CA THR A 48 6.20 13.35 15.31
C THR A 48 7.38 14.18 14.79
N PHE A 49 7.34 14.55 13.51
CA PHE A 49 8.39 15.36 12.89
C PHE A 49 7.81 16.63 12.28
N GLY A 50 8.41 17.77 12.60
CA GLY A 50 7.90 19.09 12.21
C GLY A 50 6.56 19.42 12.90
N ASN A 51 6.06 20.63 12.67
CA ASN A 51 4.74 21.02 13.19
C ASN A 51 3.60 20.32 12.45
N ASP A 52 3.82 19.87 11.20
CA ASP A 52 2.79 19.27 10.33
C ASP A 52 3.32 18.20 9.35
N THR A 53 4.59 17.77 9.45
CA THR A 53 5.21 16.90 8.42
C THR A 53 4.95 15.42 8.67
N ILE A 54 5.08 14.95 9.90
CA ILE A 54 4.72 13.58 10.31
C ILE A 54 3.88 13.69 11.58
N GLN A 55 2.59 13.38 11.48
CA GLN A 55 1.67 13.42 12.61
C GLN A 55 1.68 12.12 13.40
N GLY A 56 1.20 12.17 14.65
CA GLY A 56 1.09 11.00 15.49
C GLY A 56 0.12 9.98 14.88
N PHE A 57 0.57 8.74 14.75
CA PHE A 57 -0.26 7.68 14.16
C PHE A 57 -1.36 7.21 15.12
N ALA A 58 -2.55 6.91 14.57
CA ALA A 58 -3.70 6.44 15.34
C ALA A 58 -3.42 5.09 16.01
N THR A 59 -4.21 4.75 17.04
CA THR A 59 -3.99 3.59 17.91
C THR A 59 -3.86 2.26 17.14
N ASN A 60 -4.62 2.04 16.06
CA ASN A 60 -4.60 0.82 15.23
C ASN A 60 -4.56 1.18 13.73
N LEU A 61 -3.37 1.42 13.16
CA LEU A 61 -3.21 1.75 11.73
C LEU A 61 -3.59 0.60 10.82
N SER A 62 -3.35 -0.64 11.26
CA SER A 62 -3.69 -1.86 10.53
C SER A 62 -5.17 -1.98 10.15
N GLU A 63 -6.06 -1.27 10.86
CA GLU A 63 -7.48 -1.21 10.55
C GLU A 63 -7.80 -0.31 9.35
N ILE A 64 -6.91 0.62 8.99
CA ILE A 64 -7.03 1.59 7.89
C ILE A 64 -8.34 2.38 7.97
N LYS A 65 -8.66 2.92 9.15
CA LYS A 65 -9.96 3.55 9.44
C LYS A 65 -9.94 5.06 9.17
N ARG A 66 -10.80 5.51 8.24
CA ARG A 66 -11.02 6.92 7.91
C ARG A 66 -9.73 7.67 7.50
N MET A 67 -8.84 7.00 6.79
CA MET A 67 -7.56 7.57 6.36
C MET A 67 -7.71 8.30 5.02
N GLY A 68 -7.21 9.54 4.97
CA GLY A 68 -7.04 10.36 3.78
C GLY A 68 -5.68 10.12 3.13
N ALA A 69 -5.42 10.82 2.02
CA ALA A 69 -4.18 10.63 1.25
C ALA A 69 -2.92 11.03 2.03
N ARG A 70 -2.98 12.15 2.77
CA ARG A 70 -1.90 12.60 3.66
C ARG A 70 -1.50 11.54 4.67
N ASP A 71 -2.47 10.84 5.26
CA ASP A 71 -2.13 9.77 6.21
C ASP A 71 -1.36 8.63 5.51
N PHE A 72 -1.70 8.31 4.26
CA PHE A 72 -0.98 7.30 3.49
C PHE A 72 0.42 7.76 3.10
N GLU A 73 0.61 9.05 2.81
CA GLU A 73 1.93 9.63 2.61
C GLU A 73 2.80 9.45 3.88
N ASP A 74 2.30 9.87 5.04
CA ASP A 74 3.02 9.75 6.32
C ASP A 74 3.36 8.28 6.63
N ILE A 75 2.42 7.36 6.37
CA ILE A 75 2.68 5.92 6.52
C ILE A 75 3.82 5.47 5.60
N LEU A 76 3.87 5.94 4.34
CA LEU A 76 4.93 5.56 3.40
C LEU A 76 6.30 6.03 3.90
N GLN A 77 6.38 7.27 4.38
CA GLN A 77 7.62 7.85 4.90
C GLN A 77 8.16 7.08 6.11
N CYS A 78 7.26 6.55 6.96
CA CYS A 78 7.61 5.77 8.15
C CYS A 78 7.59 4.24 7.94
N ALA A 79 7.29 3.75 6.74
CA ALA A 79 7.06 2.32 6.52
C ALA A 79 8.33 1.47 6.72
N ILE A 80 9.47 1.94 6.22
CA ILE A 80 10.75 1.20 6.26
C ILE A 80 11.10 0.79 7.71
N PRO A 81 11.25 1.72 8.68
CA PRO A 81 11.59 1.34 10.04
C PRO A 81 10.46 0.57 10.75
N ALA A 82 9.18 0.78 10.37
CA ALA A 82 8.08 0.01 10.95
C ALA A 82 8.12 -1.47 10.55
N PHE A 83 8.45 -1.77 9.29
CA PHE A 83 8.52 -3.13 8.75
C PHE A 83 9.88 -3.82 8.94
N GLU A 84 10.91 -3.10 9.38
CA GLU A 84 12.26 -3.63 9.53
C GLU A 84 12.32 -4.82 10.50
N SER A 85 12.81 -5.97 10.03
CA SER A 85 12.91 -7.21 10.82
C SER A 85 11.56 -7.68 11.39
N LEU A 86 10.45 -7.32 10.74
CA LEU A 86 9.11 -7.73 11.18
C LEU A 86 8.70 -9.10 10.61
N LEU A 87 9.15 -9.41 9.40
CA LEU A 87 8.93 -10.69 8.74
C LEU A 87 10.17 -11.59 8.86
N PRO A 88 10.04 -12.92 8.72
CA PRO A 88 11.20 -13.78 8.58
C PRO A 88 11.86 -13.59 7.21
N GLU A 89 13.15 -13.93 7.12
CA GLU A 89 13.84 -14.02 5.83
C GLU A 89 13.37 -15.26 5.05
N PRO A 90 13.31 -15.19 3.70
CA PRO A 90 13.79 -14.11 2.81
C PRO A 90 12.78 -12.98 2.56
N HIS A 91 11.57 -13.06 3.15
CA HIS A 91 10.48 -12.14 2.83
C HIS A 91 10.72 -10.72 3.34
N ASN A 92 11.36 -10.57 4.50
CA ASN A 92 11.73 -9.28 5.06
C ASN A 92 12.61 -8.46 4.11
N SER A 93 13.70 -9.02 3.61
CA SER A 93 14.56 -8.33 2.64
C SER A 93 13.79 -7.90 1.37
N ALA A 94 12.87 -8.74 0.89
CA ALA A 94 12.04 -8.42 -0.26
C ALA A 94 11.08 -7.24 0.01
N VAL A 95 10.43 -7.22 1.18
CA VAL A 95 9.54 -6.13 1.60
C VAL A 95 10.32 -4.84 1.82
N MET A 96 11.48 -4.89 2.48
CA MET A 96 12.33 -3.71 2.69
C MET A 96 12.77 -3.08 1.37
N LEU A 97 13.22 -3.89 0.41
CA LEU A 97 13.58 -3.39 -0.92
C LEU A 97 12.38 -2.80 -1.67
N LEU A 98 11.21 -3.40 -1.52
CA LEU A 98 9.98 -2.91 -2.15
C LEU A 98 9.54 -1.56 -1.55
N LEU A 99 9.57 -1.42 -0.23
CA LEU A 99 9.24 -0.19 0.48
C LEU A 99 10.24 0.93 0.15
N PHE A 100 11.54 0.61 0.09
CA PHE A 100 12.56 1.54 -0.35
C PHE A 100 12.28 2.05 -1.77
N LYS A 101 11.95 1.15 -2.71
CA LYS A 101 11.64 1.55 -4.10
C LYS A 101 10.33 2.32 -4.22
N ALA A 102 9.34 2.05 -3.38
CA ALA A 102 8.10 2.83 -3.32
C ALA A 102 8.38 4.26 -2.81
N ALA A 103 9.16 4.40 -1.74
CA ALA A 103 9.55 5.71 -1.18
C ALA A 103 10.46 6.50 -2.13
N GLU A 104 11.42 5.84 -2.77
CA GLU A 104 12.28 6.45 -3.80
C GLU A 104 11.43 6.97 -4.98
N TRP A 105 10.51 6.15 -5.48
CA TRP A 105 9.62 6.57 -6.57
C TRP A 105 8.77 7.78 -6.19
N HIS A 106 8.15 7.75 -5.00
CA HIS A 106 7.31 8.84 -4.49
C HIS A 106 8.10 10.13 -4.33
N ALA A 107 9.30 10.06 -3.75
CA ALA A 107 10.18 11.21 -3.58
C ALA A 107 10.53 11.89 -4.92
N PHE A 108 10.82 11.11 -5.97
CA PHE A 108 11.06 11.66 -7.30
C PHE A 108 9.81 12.23 -7.95
N ALA A 109 8.67 11.56 -7.83
CA ALA A 109 7.40 12.01 -8.41
C ALA A 109 6.89 13.31 -7.74
N LYS A 110 7.27 13.55 -6.48
CA LYS A 110 6.87 14.72 -5.68
C LYS A 110 7.81 15.93 -5.79
N LEU A 111 8.86 15.85 -6.62
CA LEU A 111 9.79 16.97 -6.77
C LEU A 111 9.08 18.19 -7.36
N ARG A 112 9.29 19.35 -6.74
CA ARG A 112 8.80 20.65 -7.26
C ARG A 112 9.61 21.20 -8.42
N MET A 113 10.73 20.54 -8.75
CA MET A 113 11.59 20.90 -9.87
C MET A 113 12.22 19.64 -10.45
N HIS A 114 12.05 19.45 -11.75
CA HIS A 114 12.61 18.34 -12.47
C HIS A 114 13.74 18.77 -13.41
N THR A 115 14.77 17.93 -13.51
CA THR A 115 15.83 18.03 -14.51
C THR A 115 15.78 16.78 -15.39
N SER A 116 16.50 16.80 -16.52
CA SER A 116 16.62 15.60 -17.36
C SER A 116 17.16 14.39 -16.58
N ALA A 117 18.03 14.62 -15.61
CA ALA A 117 18.58 13.57 -14.75
C ALA A 117 17.52 13.00 -13.78
N THR A 118 16.74 13.84 -13.10
CA THR A 118 15.72 13.35 -12.16
C THR A 118 14.56 12.66 -12.89
N LEU A 119 14.22 13.11 -14.10
CA LEU A 119 13.23 12.43 -14.95
C LEU A 119 13.72 11.06 -15.44
N ALA A 120 14.98 10.95 -15.84
CA ALA A 120 15.58 9.66 -16.20
C ALA A 120 15.61 8.70 -15.00
N HIS A 121 15.88 9.23 -13.80
CA HIS A 121 15.84 8.44 -12.58
C HIS A 121 14.42 7.98 -12.23
N LEU A 122 13.43 8.86 -12.35
CA LEU A 122 12.01 8.51 -12.15
C LEU A 122 11.56 7.39 -13.11
N ASP A 123 11.92 7.47 -14.40
CA ASP A 123 11.61 6.41 -15.38
C ASP A 123 12.25 5.06 -14.99
N SER A 124 13.54 5.08 -14.63
CA SER A 124 14.28 3.88 -14.20
C SER A 124 13.70 3.26 -12.92
N THR A 125 13.39 4.11 -11.94
CA THR A 125 12.78 3.69 -10.67
C THR A 125 11.38 3.16 -10.89
N THR A 126 10.58 3.75 -11.79
CA THR A 126 9.24 3.25 -12.16
C THR A 126 9.31 1.81 -12.67
N LYS A 127 10.22 1.51 -13.61
CA LYS A 127 10.41 0.16 -14.15
C LYS A 127 10.84 -0.82 -13.06
N SER A 128 11.78 -0.41 -12.21
CA SER A 128 12.31 -1.22 -11.12
C SER A 128 11.24 -1.52 -10.06
N PHE A 129 10.49 -0.51 -9.63
CA PHE A 129 9.39 -0.63 -8.68
C PHE A 129 8.27 -1.53 -9.22
N CYS A 130 7.85 -1.32 -10.47
CA CYS A 130 6.83 -2.15 -11.10
C CYS A 130 7.25 -3.63 -11.21
N LYS A 131 8.53 -3.89 -11.50
CA LYS A 131 9.09 -5.25 -11.53
C LYS A 131 9.05 -5.90 -10.15
N LEU A 132 9.46 -5.16 -9.11
CA LEU A 132 9.40 -5.65 -7.72
C LEU A 132 7.98 -5.90 -7.24
N MET A 133 7.02 -5.03 -7.57
CA MET A 133 5.61 -5.22 -7.26
C MET A 133 5.06 -6.52 -7.87
N ARG A 134 5.38 -6.80 -9.14
CA ARG A 134 4.97 -8.04 -9.80
C ARG A 134 5.62 -9.27 -9.16
N LYS A 135 6.92 -9.20 -8.87
CA LYS A 135 7.65 -10.27 -8.18
C LYS A 135 7.05 -10.56 -6.80
N PHE A 136 6.83 -9.52 -5.99
CA PHE A 136 6.23 -9.62 -4.67
C PHE A 136 4.83 -10.25 -4.73
N ARG A 137 3.95 -9.80 -5.63
CA ARG A 137 2.64 -10.43 -5.86
C ARG A 137 2.76 -11.93 -6.12
N ASP A 138 3.70 -12.33 -6.98
CA ASP A 138 3.85 -13.73 -7.40
C ASP A 138 4.44 -14.60 -6.29
N GLU A 139 5.37 -14.06 -5.50
CA GLU A 139 5.97 -14.73 -4.34
C GLU A 139 4.95 -14.89 -3.21
N THR A 140 4.34 -13.79 -2.76
CA THR A 140 3.32 -13.80 -1.71
C THR A 140 2.12 -14.68 -2.08
N SER A 141 1.72 -14.68 -3.35
CA SER A 141 0.62 -15.55 -3.80
C SER A 141 0.96 -17.05 -3.71
N LYS A 142 2.25 -17.42 -3.70
CA LYS A 142 2.70 -18.82 -3.57
C LYS A 142 2.96 -19.20 -2.12
N SER A 143 3.63 -18.32 -1.36
CA SER A 143 4.04 -18.61 0.03
C SER A 143 2.95 -18.35 1.06
N HIS A 144 2.03 -17.40 0.80
CA HIS A 144 1.05 -16.96 1.79
C HIS A 144 -0.37 -17.17 1.31
N GLN A 145 -1.19 -17.77 2.17
CA GLN A 145 -2.64 -17.79 1.99
C GLN A 145 -3.24 -16.48 2.50
N THR A 146 -2.96 -15.39 1.77
CA THR A 146 -3.50 -14.07 2.08
C THR A 146 -5.01 -14.06 1.92
N VAL A 147 -5.71 -13.71 3.00
CA VAL A 147 -7.17 -13.58 3.06
C VAL A 147 -7.55 -12.15 3.38
N GLU A 148 -8.83 -11.83 3.27
CA GLU A 148 -9.40 -10.57 3.73
C GLU A 148 -9.00 -10.26 5.18
N ILE A 149 -8.65 -9.00 5.42
CA ILE A 149 -8.46 -8.51 6.79
C ILE A 149 -9.81 -8.57 7.53
N PRO A 150 -9.83 -8.70 8.88
CA PRO A 150 -11.07 -8.87 9.65
C PRO A 150 -12.16 -7.84 9.29
N ARG A 151 -11.77 -6.60 9.03
CA ARG A 151 -12.67 -5.52 8.63
C ARG A 151 -13.28 -5.69 7.23
N GLU A 152 -12.51 -6.19 6.26
CA GLU A 152 -13.02 -6.47 4.92
C GLU A 152 -14.08 -7.57 4.98
N ALA A 153 -13.81 -8.62 5.76
CA ALA A 153 -14.78 -9.69 6.00
C ALA A 153 -16.05 -9.17 6.67
N GLN A 154 -15.93 -8.35 7.73
CA GLN A 154 -17.09 -7.72 8.39
C GLN A 154 -17.90 -6.82 7.45
N ALA A 155 -17.22 -6.03 6.59
CA ALA A 155 -17.89 -5.19 5.60
C ALA A 155 -18.62 -6.02 4.55
N GLN A 156 -18.06 -7.15 4.14
CA GLN A 156 -18.70 -8.08 3.23
C GLN A 156 -19.95 -8.72 3.87
N THR A 157 -19.87 -9.18 5.11
CA THR A 157 -21.02 -9.72 5.86
C THR A 157 -22.14 -8.69 5.95
N ARG A 158 -21.84 -7.44 6.31
CA ARG A 158 -22.85 -6.36 6.39
C ARG A 158 -23.53 -6.09 5.04
N ARG A 159 -22.77 -6.12 3.93
CA ARG A 159 -23.33 -5.95 2.57
C ARG A 159 -24.20 -7.14 2.16
N ALA A 160 -23.82 -8.35 2.56
CA ALA A 160 -24.60 -9.55 2.30
C ALA A 160 -25.92 -9.52 3.09
N GLU A 161 -25.87 -9.14 4.37
CA GLU A 161 -27.04 -8.95 5.24
C GLU A 161 -27.99 -7.88 4.69
N SER A 162 -27.48 -6.73 4.24
CA SER A 162 -28.31 -5.68 3.62
C SER A 162 -28.94 -6.11 2.29
N SER A 163 -28.26 -6.99 1.54
CA SER A 163 -28.76 -7.52 0.27
C SER A 163 -29.76 -8.66 0.48
N ALA A 164 -29.64 -9.43 1.57
CA ALA A 164 -30.54 -10.54 1.91
C ALA A 164 -31.94 -10.08 2.36
N MET A 165 -32.13 -8.80 2.72
CA MET A 165 -33.46 -8.22 2.95
C MET A 165 -34.28 -8.05 1.65
N GLY A 166 -33.67 -8.28 0.46
CA GLY A 166 -34.33 -8.31 -0.83
C GLY A 166 -34.01 -9.60 -1.60
N ILE A 167 -34.90 -10.59 -1.48
CA ILE A 167 -34.91 -11.88 -2.19
C ILE A 167 -33.80 -12.86 -1.73
N GLY A 168 -34.26 -14.01 -1.22
CA GLY A 168 -33.46 -15.03 -0.54
C GLY A 168 -32.15 -15.38 -1.24
N SER A 169 -31.05 -15.26 -0.51
CA SER A 169 -29.74 -15.74 -0.94
C SER A 169 -29.17 -16.75 0.07
N LYS A 170 -28.43 -17.73 -0.47
CA LYS A 170 -27.84 -18.87 0.23
C LYS A 170 -26.90 -18.42 1.36
N PRO A 171 -26.72 -19.22 2.43
CA PRO A 171 -25.79 -18.89 3.50
C PRO A 171 -24.39 -18.72 2.92
N GLY A 172 -23.90 -17.48 2.92
CA GLY A 172 -22.53 -17.16 2.51
C GLY A 172 -21.55 -17.86 3.45
N SER A 173 -20.59 -18.60 2.89
CA SER A 173 -19.59 -19.31 3.70
C SER A 173 -18.90 -18.34 4.66
N SER A 174 -18.85 -18.68 5.94
CA SER A 174 -18.13 -17.95 7.01
C SER A 174 -16.60 -17.85 6.79
N HIS A 175 -16.09 -18.25 5.64
CA HIS A 175 -14.66 -18.28 5.34
C HIS A 175 -14.21 -16.99 4.66
N ARG A 176 -13.19 -16.34 5.25
CA ARG A 176 -12.54 -15.15 4.69
C ARG A 176 -12.03 -15.47 3.28
N GLN A 177 -12.35 -14.60 2.32
CA GLN A 177 -11.97 -14.85 0.92
C GLN A 177 -10.47 -14.63 0.71
N ARG A 178 -9.87 -15.43 -0.18
CA ARG A 178 -8.46 -15.26 -0.59
C ARG A 178 -8.30 -13.95 -1.38
N ARG A 179 -7.27 -13.16 -1.06
CA ARG A 179 -7.02 -11.84 -1.65
C ARG A 179 -5.58 -11.70 -2.13
N ARG A 180 -5.40 -11.71 -3.47
CA ARG A 180 -4.12 -11.43 -4.13
C ARG A 180 -3.95 -9.93 -4.35
N LEU A 181 -2.71 -9.46 -4.41
CA LEU A 181 -2.41 -8.09 -4.83
C LEU A 181 -2.81 -7.89 -6.31
N ASN A 182 -3.79 -7.01 -6.55
CA ASN A 182 -4.25 -6.70 -7.89
C ASN A 182 -3.40 -5.57 -8.49
N LEU A 183 -2.67 -5.89 -9.57
CA LEU A 183 -1.85 -4.92 -10.32
C LEU A 183 -2.48 -4.53 -11.67
N SER A 184 -3.59 -5.16 -12.06
CA SER A 184 -4.33 -4.85 -13.29
C SER A 184 -5.32 -3.71 -13.04
N THR A 185 -4.81 -2.57 -12.57
CA THR A 185 -5.61 -1.37 -12.28
C THR A 185 -5.05 -0.20 -13.09
N TYR A 186 -5.94 0.71 -13.50
CA TYR A 186 -5.53 1.95 -14.17
C TYR A 186 -4.43 2.66 -13.37
N LYS A 187 -4.63 2.79 -12.06
CA LYS A 187 -3.70 3.46 -11.14
C LYS A 187 -2.28 2.91 -11.18
N PHE A 188 -2.14 1.58 -11.24
CA PHE A 188 -0.84 0.95 -11.33
C PHE A 188 -0.19 1.15 -12.70
N HIS A 189 -0.98 1.13 -13.78
CA HIS A 189 -0.48 1.39 -15.12
C HIS A 189 -0.09 2.84 -15.34
N ALA A 190 -0.82 3.79 -14.74
CA ALA A 190 -0.57 5.22 -14.82
C ALA A 190 0.79 5.64 -14.23
N LEU A 191 1.45 4.80 -13.42
CA LEU A 191 2.81 5.07 -12.92
C LEU A 191 3.82 5.30 -14.06
N GLY A 192 3.63 4.63 -15.21
CA GLY A 192 4.47 4.81 -16.40
C GLY A 192 4.32 6.17 -17.07
N ASP A 193 3.20 6.86 -16.85
CA ASP A 193 2.87 8.10 -17.54
C ASP A 193 3.41 9.34 -16.83
N TYR A 194 3.89 9.22 -15.58
CA TYR A 194 4.34 10.37 -14.77
C TYR A 194 5.43 11.19 -15.45
N VAL A 195 6.42 10.54 -16.05
CA VAL A 195 7.54 11.25 -16.69
C VAL A 195 7.06 12.09 -17.86
N ASP A 196 6.14 11.57 -18.68
CA ASP A 196 5.62 12.27 -19.85
C ASP A 196 4.61 13.36 -19.45
N VAL A 197 3.82 13.13 -18.40
CA VAL A 197 2.96 14.15 -17.80
C VAL A 197 3.80 15.30 -17.25
N ILE A 198 4.86 15.00 -16.49
CA ILE A 198 5.72 16.05 -15.91
C ILE A 198 6.41 16.89 -16.99
N LYS A 199 6.89 16.26 -18.07
CA LYS A 199 7.47 16.99 -19.22
C LYS A 199 6.47 17.90 -19.91
N SER A 200 5.20 17.47 -20.01
CA SER A 200 4.18 18.16 -20.80
C SER A 200 3.43 19.23 -20.01
N PHE A 201 3.23 19.00 -18.71
CA PHE A 201 2.31 19.78 -17.87
C PHE A 201 2.96 20.33 -16.60
N GLY A 202 4.20 19.96 -16.28
CA GLY A 202 4.89 20.36 -15.06
C GLY A 202 4.67 19.39 -13.89
N CYS A 203 5.13 19.77 -12.70
CA CYS A 203 5.11 18.94 -11.49
C CYS A 203 3.68 18.50 -11.12
N THR A 204 3.54 17.30 -10.54
CA THR A 204 2.24 16.65 -10.27
C THR A 204 1.79 16.71 -8.80
N ASP A 205 2.50 17.50 -7.97
CA ASP A 205 2.23 17.76 -6.54
C ASP A 205 1.92 19.24 -6.28
#